data_AF-A0A7R9NY02-F1
#
_entry.id   AF-A0A7R9NY02-F1
#
_cell.length_a   1.000
_cell.length_b   1.000
_cell.length_c   1.000
_cell.angle_alpha   90.00
_cell.angle_beta   90.00
_cell.angle_gamma   90.00
#
_symmetry.space_group_name_H-M   'P 1'
#
loop_
_entity.id
_entity.type
_entity.pdbx_description
1 polymer ?
#
loop_
_entity_poly.entity_id
_entity_poly.type
_entity_poly.pdbx_seq_one_letter_code
_entity_poly.pdbx_strand_id
1 'polypeptide(L)'
;MQFTKDGLKHYNYQCNTVSFTKNFIKNRHGARKLYLARLEKEKRIEAEWKKQKQEDKEKIKYQSEEFQANRKVMKKKSREAKEAIQKENLLKKQESEAKEEVQSYKSLFQKVLPTITLCLRGISADTSTDLKAVLAKKIPVEQERVKAFRKQYGSSKVGEVTVDMMYGGMRGIKGLVWETSVLDPDEGIRFRGYSIPECQKLLPKAPSGKEPLPEGLFWLLLTGDIPTETQVKAISKEWANRASLPSHVVTLLNNFPTNLHPMSQFSCAITALNSESKFAKAYSEGVHKTKYWEYVYEDAMDLIAKLPVVAATIYRNTYQDGKGIGAVDTSKDWSANFSQMLGYNNEEFVELMRLYLTIHSDHEGGNVSAHTVHLVGSALSDPYLSLAAGINGLAGPLHGLANQEVLVWLHKLQASVGLNPSDEKLKEFIWSTLKSGQVVPGYGHAVLRKTDPRYTCQREFAKIHLPDDPLFKLVSQVYKVVPPILLETGKVKNPWPNVDAHSGVLLQYYGLKEMGYYTVLFGVSRALGVMSGLVWARALGMPIERPKSLSTDHLIKLLAK
;
A
#
# COMPACT_ATOMS: atom_id res chain seq x y z
N MET A 1 -36.20 -24.40 85.03
CA MET A 1 -37.63 -24.29 85.37
C MET A 1 -38.34 -25.45 84.68
N GLN A 2 -38.47 -26.67 85.21
CA GLN A 2 -38.89 -27.18 86.52
C GLN A 2 -40.31 -26.78 86.92
N PHE A 3 -41.02 -27.78 87.48
CA PHE A 3 -42.35 -27.84 88.12
C PHE A 3 -43.49 -28.38 87.23
N THR A 4 -44.26 -29.43 87.57
CA THR A 4 -44.31 -30.47 88.65
C THR A 4 -45.44 -31.47 88.28
N LYS A 5 -45.33 -32.80 88.51
CA LYS A 5 -45.89 -33.60 89.64
C LYS A 5 -47.39 -33.40 89.90
N ASP A 6 -48.26 -34.38 90.22
CA ASP A 6 -48.21 -35.80 90.57
C ASP A 6 -49.69 -36.30 90.48
N GLY A 7 -49.98 -37.53 90.07
CA GLY A 7 -50.44 -38.60 90.99
C GLY A 7 -51.97 -38.76 91.02
N LEU A 8 -52.61 -39.86 91.42
CA LEU A 8 -52.27 -41.27 91.67
C LEU A 8 -53.61 -41.97 92.06
N LYS A 9 -53.67 -43.31 91.94
CA LYS A 9 -54.61 -44.29 92.56
C LYS A 9 -55.89 -44.65 91.77
N HIS A 10 -56.05 -45.87 91.23
CA HIS A 10 -56.32 -47.19 91.85
C HIS A 10 -57.63 -47.28 92.64
N TYR A 11 -58.60 -48.10 92.18
CA TYR A 11 -59.02 -49.38 92.79
C TYR A 11 -60.30 -49.96 92.11
N ASN A 12 -60.10 -51.05 91.35
CA ASN A 12 -60.69 -52.38 91.50
C ASN A 12 -62.10 -52.64 92.11
N TYR A 13 -62.79 -53.59 91.45
CA TYR A 13 -63.75 -54.63 91.92
C TYR A 13 -65.29 -54.50 91.72
N GLN A 14 -65.77 -55.43 90.89
CA GLN A 14 -66.91 -56.37 91.03
C GLN A 14 -68.39 -55.92 90.96
N CYS A 15 -69.11 -56.63 90.07
CA CYS A 15 -70.46 -57.22 90.16
C CYS A 15 -71.41 -56.66 91.26
N ASN A 16 -72.66 -56.31 91.00
CA ASN A 16 -73.69 -57.20 90.48
C ASN A 16 -74.99 -56.41 90.19
N THR A 17 -75.64 -56.84 89.13
CA THR A 17 -77.08 -56.93 88.86
C THR A 17 -78.11 -56.29 89.81
N VAL A 18 -79.05 -55.58 89.15
CA VAL A 18 -80.52 -55.57 89.28
C VAL A 18 -81.11 -54.16 89.44
N SER A 19 -81.38 -53.49 88.32
CA SER A 19 -82.52 -52.56 88.14
C SER A 19 -82.69 -52.20 86.65
N PHE A 20 -82.76 -53.21 85.79
CA PHE A 20 -82.97 -53.08 84.35
C PHE A 20 -84.41 -53.53 84.06
N THR A 21 -85.35 -52.61 83.85
CA THR A 21 -86.58 -52.80 83.00
C THR A 21 -87.61 -51.65 83.04
N LYS A 22 -87.21 -50.37 83.19
CA LYS A 22 -88.14 -49.25 82.90
C LYS A 22 -87.63 -48.11 82.02
N ASN A 23 -86.31 -47.99 81.77
CA ASN A 23 -85.75 -46.94 80.90
C ASN A 23 -85.45 -47.36 79.44
N PHE A 24 -85.72 -48.61 79.04
CA PHE A 24 -85.29 -49.14 77.74
C PHE A 24 -86.25 -48.82 76.56
N ILE A 25 -87.49 -48.38 76.82
CA ILE A 25 -88.50 -48.18 75.77
C ILE A 25 -88.57 -46.73 75.25
N LYS A 26 -88.16 -45.72 76.03
CA LYS A 26 -88.13 -44.31 75.56
C LYS A 26 -86.93 -43.97 74.65
N ASN A 27 -85.83 -44.73 74.71
CA ASN A 27 -84.61 -44.47 73.93
C ASN A 27 -84.57 -45.12 72.52
N ARG A 28 -85.50 -46.04 72.18
CA ARG A 28 -85.51 -46.70 70.85
C ARG A 28 -86.09 -45.82 69.74
N HIS A 29 -87.00 -44.89 70.05
CA HIS A 29 -87.60 -44.02 69.04
C HIS A 29 -86.68 -42.86 68.60
N GLY A 30 -85.85 -42.32 69.48
CA GLY A 30 -84.85 -41.29 69.14
C GLY A 30 -83.73 -41.83 68.25
N ALA A 31 -83.20 -43.02 68.55
CA ALA A 31 -82.12 -43.64 67.80
C ALA A 31 -82.52 -44.02 66.36
N ARG A 32 -83.76 -44.49 66.14
CA ARG A 32 -84.24 -44.85 64.79
C ARG A 32 -84.42 -43.63 63.88
N LYS A 33 -84.84 -42.48 64.44
CA LYS A 33 -85.05 -41.24 63.67
C LYS A 33 -83.71 -40.61 63.24
N LEU A 34 -82.70 -40.64 64.12
CA LEU A 34 -81.33 -40.22 63.81
C LEU A 34 -80.64 -41.12 62.78
N TYR A 35 -80.87 -42.44 62.85
CA TYR A 35 -80.30 -43.40 61.90
C TYR A 35 -80.87 -43.23 60.48
N LEU A 36 -82.19 -43.03 60.36
CA LEU A 36 -82.85 -42.81 59.07
C LEU A 36 -82.44 -41.47 58.43
N ALA A 37 -82.33 -40.40 59.23
CA ALA A 37 -81.84 -39.10 58.73
C ALA A 37 -80.36 -39.16 58.25
N ARG A 38 -79.53 -39.98 58.91
CA ARG A 38 -78.14 -40.23 58.48
C ARG A 38 -78.07 -40.97 57.15
N LEU A 39 -78.89 -42.01 56.97
CA LEU A 39 -78.98 -42.76 55.71
C LEU A 39 -79.47 -41.89 54.54
N GLU A 40 -80.42 -40.99 54.77
CA GLU A 40 -80.86 -40.03 53.74
C GLU A 40 -79.77 -39.02 53.36
N LYS A 41 -79.00 -38.55 54.35
CA LYS A 41 -77.86 -37.65 54.13
C LYS A 41 -76.74 -38.35 53.36
N GLU A 42 -76.41 -39.59 53.71
CA GLU A 42 -75.41 -40.40 53.01
C GLU A 42 -75.83 -40.69 51.55
N LYS A 43 -77.12 -41.00 51.31
CA LYS A 43 -77.64 -41.15 49.94
C LYS A 43 -77.58 -39.87 49.11
N ARG A 44 -77.85 -38.71 49.70
CA ARG A 44 -77.71 -37.41 49.01
C ARG A 44 -76.26 -37.10 48.66
N ILE A 45 -75.33 -37.32 49.59
CA ILE A 45 -73.90 -37.14 49.36
C ILE A 45 -73.40 -38.09 48.25
N GLU A 46 -73.84 -39.34 48.24
CA GLU A 46 -73.45 -40.29 47.20
C GLU A 46 -74.02 -39.91 45.82
N ALA A 47 -75.24 -39.37 45.77
CA ALA A 47 -75.85 -38.88 44.53
C ALA A 47 -75.12 -37.64 43.98
N GLU A 48 -74.78 -36.68 44.85
CA GLU A 48 -73.99 -35.49 44.50
C GLU A 48 -72.59 -35.88 44.03
N TRP A 49 -71.94 -36.83 44.70
CA TRP A 49 -70.62 -37.32 44.30
C TRP A 49 -70.62 -38.01 42.93
N LYS A 50 -71.67 -38.81 42.64
CA LYS A 50 -71.85 -39.41 41.30
C LYS A 50 -72.09 -38.37 40.21
N LYS A 51 -72.85 -37.31 40.51
CA LYS A 51 -73.09 -36.20 39.59
C LYS A 51 -71.80 -35.42 39.29
N GLN A 52 -71.06 -35.04 40.33
CA GLN A 52 -69.78 -34.34 40.20
C GLN A 52 -68.78 -35.15 39.36
N LYS A 53 -68.69 -36.46 39.61
CA LYS A 53 -67.79 -37.36 38.88
C LYS A 53 -68.14 -37.50 37.40
N GLN A 54 -69.42 -37.36 37.05
CA GLN A 54 -69.88 -37.37 35.65
C GLN A 54 -69.55 -36.05 34.96
N GLU A 55 -69.78 -34.91 35.62
CA GLU A 55 -69.43 -33.58 35.12
C GLU A 55 -67.92 -33.41 34.91
N ASP A 56 -67.11 -33.92 35.83
CA ASP A 56 -65.64 -33.90 35.71
C ASP A 56 -65.15 -34.77 34.54
N LYS A 57 -65.79 -35.92 34.29
CA LYS A 57 -65.48 -36.76 33.11
C LYS A 57 -65.79 -36.05 31.79
N GLU A 58 -66.90 -35.33 31.71
CA GLU A 58 -67.25 -34.56 30.51
C GLU A 58 -66.31 -33.38 30.28
N LYS A 59 -65.92 -32.65 31.34
CA LYS A 59 -64.90 -31.60 31.25
C LYS A 59 -63.56 -32.11 30.76
N ILE A 60 -63.10 -33.25 31.28
CA ILE A 60 -61.82 -33.86 30.86
C ILE A 60 -61.89 -34.29 29.39
N LYS A 61 -63.02 -34.84 28.94
CA LYS A 61 -63.22 -35.22 27.54
C LYS A 61 -63.18 -34.01 26.60
N TYR A 62 -63.87 -32.92 26.96
CA TYR A 62 -63.87 -31.68 26.18
C TYR A 62 -62.46 -31.07 26.08
N GLN A 63 -61.74 -30.96 27.19
CA GLN A 63 -60.37 -30.43 27.20
C GLN A 63 -59.39 -31.30 26.39
N SER A 64 -59.57 -32.62 26.40
CA SER A 64 -58.80 -33.57 25.58
C SER A 64 -59.04 -33.34 24.08
N GLU A 65 -60.30 -33.18 23.66
CA GLU A 65 -60.67 -32.98 22.26
C GLU A 65 -60.16 -31.62 21.74
N GLU A 66 -60.28 -30.57 22.54
CA GLU A 66 -59.76 -29.23 22.23
C GLU A 66 -58.22 -29.23 22.12
N PHE A 67 -57.53 -29.93 23.03
CA PHE A 67 -56.07 -30.07 22.97
C PHE A 67 -55.61 -30.83 21.71
N GLN A 68 -56.35 -31.87 21.30
CA GLN A 68 -56.05 -32.59 20.05
C GLN A 68 -56.30 -31.73 18.80
N ALA A 69 -57.35 -30.92 18.78
CA ALA A 69 -57.63 -30.00 17.69
C ALA A 69 -56.52 -28.94 17.56
N ASN A 70 -56.14 -28.30 18.67
CA ASN A 70 -55.07 -27.30 18.71
C ASN A 70 -53.71 -27.90 18.29
N ARG A 71 -53.42 -29.14 18.69
CA ARG A 71 -52.19 -29.84 18.28
C ARG A 71 -52.14 -30.11 16.77
N LYS A 72 -53.28 -30.40 16.13
CA LYS A 72 -53.36 -30.57 14.67
C LYS A 72 -53.12 -29.25 13.93
N VAL A 73 -53.71 -28.14 14.41
CA VAL A 73 -53.49 -26.80 13.82
C VAL A 73 -52.03 -26.36 13.96
N MET A 74 -51.42 -26.57 15.13
CA MET A 74 -50.01 -26.24 15.36
C MET A 74 -49.05 -27.07 14.49
N LYS A 75 -49.33 -28.37 14.29
CA LYS A 75 -48.55 -29.21 13.38
C LYS A 75 -48.67 -28.73 11.92
N LYS A 76 -49.86 -28.31 11.49
CA LYS A 76 -50.07 -27.75 10.14
C LYS A 76 -49.28 -26.46 9.94
N LYS A 77 -49.42 -25.49 10.85
CA LYS A 77 -48.67 -24.22 10.81
C LYS A 77 -47.15 -24.44 10.86
N SER A 78 -46.67 -25.39 11.65
CA SER A 78 -45.25 -25.74 11.71
C SER A 78 -44.73 -26.34 10.40
N ARG A 79 -45.55 -27.14 9.69
CA ARG A 79 -45.18 -27.68 8.38
C ARG A 79 -45.10 -26.59 7.32
N GLU A 80 -46.10 -25.72 7.28
CA GLU A 80 -46.16 -24.57 6.35
C GLU A 80 -44.98 -23.60 6.59
N ALA A 81 -44.62 -23.34 7.84
CA ALA A 81 -43.45 -22.51 8.18
C ALA A 81 -42.12 -23.14 7.73
N LYS A 82 -41.97 -24.47 7.87
CA LYS A 82 -40.77 -25.19 7.39
C LYS A 82 -40.65 -25.15 5.88
N GLU A 83 -41.77 -25.35 5.16
CA GLU A 83 -41.81 -25.25 3.70
C GLU A 83 -41.47 -23.82 3.21
N ALA A 84 -41.95 -22.78 3.90
CA ALA A 84 -41.63 -21.39 3.58
C ALA A 84 -40.13 -21.07 3.80
N ILE A 85 -39.56 -21.49 4.93
CA ILE A 85 -38.13 -21.29 5.24
C ILE A 85 -37.25 -22.03 4.22
N GLN A 86 -37.64 -23.23 3.81
CA GLN A 86 -36.90 -24.00 2.80
C GLN A 86 -36.92 -23.31 1.44
N LYS A 87 -38.04 -22.70 1.06
CA LYS A 87 -38.18 -21.94 -0.19
C LYS A 87 -37.37 -20.63 -0.17
N GLU A 88 -37.36 -19.93 0.95
CA GLU A 88 -36.55 -18.72 1.14
C GLU A 88 -35.05 -19.02 1.10
N ASN A 89 -34.61 -20.11 1.73
CA ASN A 89 -33.22 -20.56 1.68
C ASN A 89 -32.78 -20.95 0.26
N LEU A 90 -33.67 -21.56 -0.52
CA LEU A 90 -33.39 -21.91 -1.92
C LEU A 90 -33.21 -20.65 -2.79
N LEU A 91 -34.07 -19.63 -2.59
CA LEU A 91 -33.93 -18.34 -3.27
C LEU A 91 -32.64 -17.61 -2.90
N LYS A 92 -32.29 -17.57 -1.60
CA LYS A 92 -31.02 -16.97 -1.15
C LYS A 92 -29.80 -17.68 -1.72
N LYS A 93 -29.86 -19.01 -1.87
CA LYS A 93 -28.80 -19.79 -2.51
C LYS A 93 -28.64 -19.43 -3.98
N GLN A 94 -29.74 -19.38 -4.74
CA GLN A 94 -29.73 -18.99 -6.15
C GLN A 94 -29.22 -17.54 -6.35
N GLU A 95 -29.62 -16.60 -5.48
CA GLU A 95 -29.08 -15.25 -5.50
C GLU A 95 -27.58 -15.19 -5.18
N SER A 96 -27.09 -16.03 -4.27
CA SER A 96 -25.65 -16.09 -3.94
C SER A 96 -24.83 -16.64 -5.11
N GLU A 97 -25.30 -17.71 -5.76
CA GLU A 97 -24.65 -18.33 -6.92
C GLU A 97 -24.61 -17.35 -8.10
N ALA A 98 -25.73 -16.65 -8.38
CA ALA A 98 -25.77 -15.62 -9.42
C ALA A 98 -24.83 -14.43 -9.13
N LYS A 99 -24.69 -14.04 -7.85
CA LYS A 99 -23.74 -13.00 -7.44
C LYS A 99 -22.29 -13.45 -7.61
N GLU A 100 -21.96 -14.68 -7.27
CA GLU A 100 -20.61 -15.26 -7.47
C GLU A 100 -20.26 -15.35 -8.96
N GLU A 101 -21.21 -15.74 -9.81
CA GLU A 101 -21.02 -15.84 -11.25
C GLU A 101 -20.77 -14.46 -11.89
N VAL A 102 -21.57 -13.44 -11.53
CA VAL A 102 -21.36 -12.05 -11.96
C VAL A 102 -20.03 -11.49 -11.44
N GLN A 103 -19.64 -11.83 -10.20
CA GLN A 103 -18.35 -11.45 -9.63
C GLN A 103 -17.18 -12.11 -10.39
N SER A 104 -17.34 -13.38 -10.78
CA SER A 104 -16.38 -14.13 -11.59
C SER A 104 -16.20 -13.51 -12.97
N TYR A 105 -17.29 -13.18 -13.68
CA TYR A 105 -17.23 -12.50 -14.96
C TYR A 105 -16.61 -11.10 -14.86
N LYS A 106 -16.94 -10.32 -13.82
CA LYS A 106 -16.30 -9.02 -13.55
C LYS A 106 -14.80 -9.15 -13.27
N SER A 107 -14.41 -10.15 -12.47
CA SER A 107 -13.00 -10.48 -12.20
C SER A 107 -12.27 -10.89 -13.47
N LEU A 108 -12.89 -11.73 -14.32
CA LEU A 108 -12.33 -12.13 -15.61
C LEU A 108 -12.18 -10.92 -16.53
N PHE A 109 -13.19 -10.06 -16.64
CA PHE A 109 -13.11 -8.81 -17.40
C PHE A 109 -12.03 -7.88 -16.85
N GLN A 110 -11.92 -7.69 -15.53
CA GLN A 110 -10.88 -6.87 -14.90
C GLN A 110 -9.47 -7.44 -15.09
N LYS A 111 -9.32 -8.76 -15.23
CA LYS A 111 -8.03 -9.42 -15.50
C LYS A 111 -7.65 -9.37 -16.98
N VAL A 112 -8.64 -9.45 -17.88
CA VAL A 112 -8.40 -9.53 -19.34
C VAL A 112 -8.33 -8.14 -19.98
N LEU A 113 -9.09 -7.16 -19.48
CA LEU A 113 -9.13 -5.80 -20.02
C LEU A 113 -7.76 -5.07 -19.99
N PRO A 114 -6.92 -5.17 -18.94
CA PRO A 114 -5.58 -4.59 -18.94
C PRO A 114 -4.70 -5.22 -20.03
N THR A 115 -4.78 -6.54 -20.20
CA THR A 115 -4.02 -7.29 -21.21
C THR A 115 -4.44 -6.93 -22.63
N ILE A 116 -5.75 -6.82 -22.89
CA ILE A 116 -6.27 -6.36 -24.20
C ILE A 116 -5.87 -4.90 -24.44
N THR A 117 -5.93 -4.04 -23.42
CA THR A 117 -5.51 -2.64 -23.53
C THR A 117 -4.01 -2.52 -23.80
N LEU A 118 -3.18 -3.36 -23.18
CA LEU A 118 -1.74 -3.43 -23.42
C LEU A 118 -1.43 -3.93 -24.85
N CYS A 119 -2.16 -4.95 -25.32
CA CYS A 119 -2.03 -5.46 -26.69
C CYS A 119 -2.47 -4.43 -27.75
N LEU A 120 -3.54 -3.67 -27.50
CA LEU A 120 -4.01 -2.63 -28.41
C LEU A 120 -3.09 -1.40 -28.43
N ARG A 121 -2.43 -1.06 -27.31
CA ARG A 121 -1.41 0.00 -27.26
C ARG A 121 -0.20 -0.30 -28.16
N GLY A 122 0.13 -1.56 -28.38
CA GLY A 122 1.23 -1.97 -29.27
C GLY A 122 0.97 -1.80 -30.77
N ILE A 123 -0.27 -1.53 -31.19
CA ILE A 123 -0.66 -1.55 -32.63
C ILE A 123 -0.69 -0.14 -33.26
N SER A 124 -0.52 0.92 -32.46
CA SER A 124 -0.52 2.30 -32.97
C SER A 124 0.64 3.13 -32.41
N ALA A 125 1.87 2.60 -32.51
CA ALA A 125 3.06 3.39 -32.23
C ALA A 125 3.14 4.53 -33.25
N ASP A 126 2.96 5.77 -32.78
CA ASP A 126 3.18 6.97 -33.59
C ASP A 126 4.61 6.94 -34.14
N THR A 127 4.77 7.09 -35.45
CA THR A 127 6.09 7.05 -36.10
C THR A 127 6.85 8.37 -35.98
N SER A 128 6.21 9.43 -35.46
CA SER A 128 6.84 10.72 -35.19
C SER A 128 7.97 10.60 -34.17
N THR A 129 9.10 11.24 -34.47
CA THR A 129 10.21 11.41 -33.52
C THR A 129 10.04 12.62 -32.60
N ASP A 130 9.09 13.51 -32.90
CA ASP A 130 8.74 14.66 -32.06
C ASP A 130 7.84 14.21 -30.89
N LEU A 131 8.44 14.10 -29.70
CA LEU A 131 7.77 13.69 -28.47
C LEU A 131 6.65 14.66 -28.06
N LYS A 132 6.82 15.97 -28.29
CA LYS A 132 5.79 16.96 -27.96
C LYS A 132 4.55 16.78 -28.84
N ALA A 133 4.75 16.51 -30.12
CA ALA A 133 3.67 16.23 -31.06
C ALA A 133 2.92 14.92 -30.70
N VAL A 134 3.65 13.86 -30.30
CA VAL A 134 3.05 12.61 -29.82
C VAL A 134 2.19 12.87 -28.57
N LEU A 135 2.71 13.64 -27.61
CA LEU A 135 1.95 14.02 -26.41
C LEU A 135 0.71 14.86 -26.73
N ALA A 136 0.81 15.83 -27.65
CA ALA A 136 -0.32 16.66 -28.04
C ALA A 136 -1.51 15.83 -28.57
N LYS A 137 -1.25 14.69 -29.22
CA LYS A 137 -2.30 13.75 -29.66
C LYS A 137 -2.89 12.94 -28.52
N LYS A 138 -2.08 12.52 -27.54
CA LYS A 138 -2.51 11.67 -26.41
C LYS A 138 -3.26 12.42 -25.32
N ILE A 139 -2.91 13.68 -25.07
CA ILE A 139 -3.48 14.48 -23.97
C ILE A 139 -5.01 14.60 -24.04
N PRO A 140 -5.64 14.95 -25.18
CA PRO A 140 -7.10 15.06 -25.25
C PRO A 140 -7.82 13.73 -24.97
N VAL A 141 -7.26 12.61 -25.43
CA VAL A 141 -7.82 11.27 -25.17
C VAL A 141 -7.82 10.97 -23.67
N GLU A 142 -6.72 11.26 -23.01
CA GLU A 142 -6.56 11.01 -21.58
C GLU A 142 -7.40 11.97 -20.73
N GLN A 143 -7.52 13.24 -21.14
CA GLN A 143 -8.43 14.21 -20.51
C GLN A 143 -9.89 13.72 -20.55
N GLU A 144 -10.37 13.24 -21.69
CA GLU A 144 -11.73 12.69 -21.80
C GLU A 144 -11.89 11.39 -21.01
N ARG A 145 -10.88 10.51 -20.97
CA ARG A 145 -10.88 9.32 -20.12
C ARG A 145 -11.04 9.66 -18.64
N VAL A 146 -10.23 10.58 -18.13
CA VAL A 146 -10.26 11.02 -16.72
C VAL A 146 -11.59 11.72 -16.41
N LYS A 147 -12.08 12.57 -17.32
CA LYS A 147 -13.37 13.26 -17.18
C LYS A 147 -14.53 12.27 -17.13
N ALA A 148 -14.55 11.27 -18.01
CA ALA A 148 -15.58 10.22 -18.01
C ALA A 148 -15.52 9.38 -16.72
N PHE A 149 -14.33 8.97 -16.29
CA PHE A 149 -14.13 8.24 -15.04
C PHE A 149 -14.64 9.04 -13.83
N ARG A 150 -14.29 10.32 -13.73
CA ARG A 150 -14.75 11.20 -12.63
C ARG A 150 -16.24 11.50 -12.69
N LYS A 151 -16.84 11.58 -13.89
CA LYS A 151 -18.30 11.71 -14.04
C LYS A 151 -19.04 10.50 -13.48
N GLN A 152 -18.49 9.30 -13.67
CA GLN A 152 -19.11 8.05 -13.21
C GLN A 152 -18.82 7.73 -11.74
N TYR A 153 -17.58 7.93 -11.28
CA TYR A 153 -17.08 7.44 -9.99
C TYR A 153 -16.55 8.53 -9.06
N GLY A 154 -16.71 9.81 -9.39
CA GLY A 154 -16.10 10.92 -8.64
C GLY A 154 -16.51 11.02 -7.17
N SER A 155 -17.65 10.42 -6.77
CA SER A 155 -18.11 10.36 -5.38
C SER A 155 -17.90 8.98 -4.72
N SER A 156 -17.26 8.03 -5.41
CA SER A 156 -17.01 6.69 -4.87
C SER A 156 -15.92 6.72 -3.80
N LYS A 157 -16.17 6.05 -2.66
CA LYS A 157 -15.18 5.89 -1.60
C LYS A 157 -14.06 4.93 -2.02
N VAL A 158 -12.80 5.29 -1.76
CA VAL A 158 -11.61 4.46 -2.06
C VAL A 158 -10.82 4.02 -0.83
N GLY A 159 -11.23 4.49 0.35
CA GLY A 159 -10.65 4.22 1.67
C GLY A 159 -11.33 5.09 2.72
N GLU A 160 -11.04 4.81 3.98
CA GLU A 160 -11.44 5.62 5.13
C GLU A 160 -10.20 6.31 5.71
N VAL A 161 -10.38 7.41 6.46
CA VAL A 161 -9.29 8.14 7.13
C VAL A 161 -9.49 8.02 8.63
N THR A 162 -8.46 7.56 9.35
CA THR A 162 -8.49 7.42 10.82
C THR A 162 -7.57 8.45 11.50
N VAL A 163 -7.74 8.64 12.80
CA VAL A 163 -6.87 9.51 13.63
C VAL A 163 -5.40 9.09 13.50
N ASP A 164 -5.11 7.79 13.55
CA ASP A 164 -3.75 7.27 13.42
C ASP A 164 -3.13 7.56 12.05
N MET A 165 -3.93 7.58 10.97
CA MET A 165 -3.43 7.95 9.65
C MET A 165 -3.07 9.44 9.58
N MET A 166 -3.80 10.31 10.30
CA MET A 166 -3.50 11.74 10.35
C MET A 166 -2.19 12.03 11.11
N TYR A 167 -1.99 11.43 12.29
CA TYR A 167 -0.72 11.55 13.03
C TYR A 167 0.42 10.79 12.36
N GLY A 168 0.12 9.66 11.74
CA GLY A 168 1.08 8.76 11.11
C GLY A 168 1.55 9.20 9.71
N GLY A 169 1.39 10.48 9.36
CA GLY A 169 1.89 11.03 8.09
C GLY A 169 1.18 10.45 6.87
N MET A 170 -0.15 10.35 6.91
CA MET A 170 -0.98 9.81 5.82
C MET A 170 -0.72 8.34 5.47
N ARG A 171 -0.11 7.56 6.38
CA ARG A 171 0.15 6.13 6.17
C ARG A 171 -1.13 5.38 5.80
N GLY A 172 -1.15 4.80 4.60
CA GLY A 172 -2.29 4.02 4.09
C GLY A 172 -3.41 4.85 3.44
N ILE A 173 -3.31 6.19 3.43
CA ILE A 173 -4.27 7.06 2.74
C ILE A 173 -3.93 7.09 1.24
N LYS A 174 -4.91 6.79 0.39
CA LYS A 174 -4.83 7.02 -1.06
C LYS A 174 -5.12 8.50 -1.36
N GLY A 175 -4.08 9.33 -1.28
CA GLY A 175 -4.21 10.80 -1.25
C GLY A 175 -3.96 11.54 -2.57
N LEU A 176 -3.30 10.93 -3.55
CA LEU A 176 -2.93 11.58 -4.82
C LEU A 176 -3.03 10.63 -6.01
N VAL A 177 -3.03 11.21 -7.22
CA VAL A 177 -2.97 10.47 -8.49
C VAL A 177 -1.57 10.62 -9.09
N TRP A 178 -0.94 9.50 -9.42
CA TRP A 178 0.37 9.45 -10.06
C TRP A 178 0.33 8.43 -11.19
N GLU A 179 0.53 8.88 -12.43
CA GLU A 179 0.18 8.10 -13.63
C GLU A 179 1.37 7.33 -14.22
N THR A 180 2.60 7.72 -13.88
CA THR A 180 3.83 7.25 -14.53
C THR A 180 4.30 5.88 -14.04
N SER A 181 4.08 5.58 -12.75
CA SER A 181 4.44 4.29 -12.17
C SER A 181 3.50 3.87 -11.04
N VAL A 182 3.36 2.54 -10.87
CA VAL A 182 2.56 1.92 -9.82
C VAL A 182 3.29 0.69 -9.29
N LEU A 183 3.32 0.52 -7.97
CA LEU A 183 3.92 -0.63 -7.31
C LEU A 183 2.96 -1.83 -7.36
N ASP A 184 3.37 -2.87 -8.06
CA ASP A 184 2.73 -4.18 -7.98
C ASP A 184 3.29 -4.92 -6.75
N PRO A 185 2.46 -5.32 -5.77
CA PRO A 185 2.94 -6.00 -4.55
C PRO A 185 3.67 -7.32 -4.83
N ASP A 186 3.32 -7.97 -5.94
CA ASP A 186 3.85 -9.26 -6.33
C ASP A 186 4.95 -9.12 -7.38
N GLU A 187 4.93 -8.12 -8.27
CA GLU A 187 5.91 -7.98 -9.38
C GLU A 187 6.90 -6.82 -9.27
N GLY A 188 6.76 -5.93 -8.29
CA GLY A 188 7.61 -4.76 -8.16
C GLY A 188 7.07 -3.52 -8.85
N ILE A 189 7.91 -2.48 -8.90
CA ILE A 189 7.52 -1.23 -9.56
C ILE A 189 7.30 -1.46 -11.06
N ARG A 190 6.22 -0.89 -11.60
CA ARG A 190 5.89 -0.91 -13.03
C ARG A 190 5.92 0.51 -13.58
N PHE A 191 6.62 0.71 -14.69
CA PHE A 191 6.64 1.96 -15.46
C PHE A 191 5.58 1.89 -16.55
N ARG A 192 4.50 2.67 -16.40
CA ARG A 192 3.32 2.62 -17.30
C ARG A 192 2.76 1.22 -17.55
N GLY A 193 2.88 0.33 -16.55
CA GLY A 193 2.43 -1.06 -16.60
C GLY A 193 3.52 -2.09 -16.91
N TYR A 194 4.67 -1.66 -17.44
CA TYR A 194 5.80 -2.54 -17.75
C TYR A 194 6.69 -2.73 -16.52
N SER A 195 6.96 -3.97 -16.14
CA SER A 195 7.91 -4.33 -15.09
C SER A 195 9.36 -4.02 -15.51
N ILE A 196 10.30 -4.02 -14.55
CA ILE A 196 11.73 -3.82 -14.84
C ILE A 196 12.26 -4.84 -15.87
N PRO A 197 12.00 -6.16 -15.76
CA PRO A 197 12.45 -7.12 -16.77
C PRO A 197 11.86 -6.86 -18.17
N GLU A 198 10.59 -6.44 -18.25
CA GLU A 198 9.98 -6.05 -19.52
C GLU A 198 10.65 -4.80 -20.11
N CYS A 199 10.96 -3.81 -19.27
CA CYS A 199 11.69 -2.61 -19.69
C CYS A 199 13.10 -2.96 -20.20
N GLN A 200 13.86 -3.81 -19.49
CA GLN A 200 15.19 -4.26 -19.96
C GLN A 200 15.10 -4.98 -21.31
N LYS A 201 14.03 -5.74 -21.55
CA LYS A 201 13.82 -6.45 -22.81
C LYS A 201 13.44 -5.51 -23.96
N LEU A 202 12.48 -4.61 -23.71
CA LEU A 202 11.79 -3.86 -24.76
C LEU A 202 12.37 -2.48 -25.04
N LEU A 203 12.97 -1.82 -24.05
CA LEU A 203 13.53 -0.49 -24.26
C LEU A 203 14.79 -0.55 -25.15
N PRO A 204 14.96 0.41 -26.08
CA PRO A 204 16.18 0.54 -26.87
C PRO A 204 17.42 0.70 -26.00
N LYS A 205 18.54 0.22 -26.53
CA LYS A 205 19.86 0.19 -25.90
C LYS A 205 20.82 1.01 -26.73
N ALA A 206 21.96 1.39 -26.16
CA ALA A 206 23.04 1.97 -26.95
C ALA A 206 23.58 0.98 -27.99
N PRO A 207 24.20 1.45 -29.09
CA PRO A 207 24.94 0.56 -30.00
C PRO A 207 25.93 -0.31 -29.21
N SER A 208 25.84 -1.63 -29.39
CA SER A 208 26.64 -2.64 -28.66
C SER A 208 26.40 -2.71 -27.13
N GLY A 209 25.53 -1.88 -26.58
CA GLY A 209 25.11 -1.91 -25.18
C GLY A 209 24.04 -2.97 -24.90
N LYS A 210 23.92 -3.35 -23.64
CA LYS A 210 22.98 -4.33 -23.09
C LYS A 210 21.95 -3.69 -22.17
N GLU A 211 22.25 -2.55 -21.57
CA GLU A 211 21.36 -1.88 -20.63
C GLU A 211 20.42 -0.86 -21.32
N PRO A 212 19.18 -0.72 -20.81
CA PRO A 212 18.19 0.18 -21.40
C PRO A 212 18.61 1.65 -21.27
N LEU A 213 18.32 2.44 -22.29
CA LEU A 213 18.61 3.88 -22.29
C LEU A 213 17.55 4.66 -21.48
N PRO A 214 17.96 5.57 -20.56
CA PRO A 214 17.03 6.39 -19.81
C PRO A 214 16.14 7.29 -20.67
N GLU A 215 16.61 7.71 -21.86
CA GLU A 215 15.81 8.40 -22.88
C GLU A 215 14.57 7.59 -23.26
N GLY A 216 14.76 6.28 -23.47
CA GLY A 216 13.67 5.38 -23.82
C GLY A 216 12.66 5.22 -22.68
N LEU A 217 13.16 5.18 -21.44
CA LEU A 217 12.28 5.17 -20.28
C LEU A 217 11.50 6.48 -20.14
N PHE A 218 12.14 7.64 -20.32
CA PHE A 218 11.43 8.93 -20.27
C PHE A 218 10.31 9.02 -21.30
N TRP A 219 10.56 8.55 -22.53
CA TRP A 219 9.53 8.42 -23.56
C TRP A 219 8.38 7.53 -23.08
N LEU A 220 8.68 6.36 -22.52
CA LEU A 220 7.68 5.46 -21.96
C LEU A 220 6.85 6.16 -20.86
N LEU A 221 7.50 6.81 -19.90
CA LEU A 221 6.80 7.49 -18.80
C LEU A 221 5.88 8.61 -19.29
N LEU A 222 6.27 9.34 -20.33
CA LEU A 222 5.43 10.40 -20.91
C LEU A 222 4.30 9.85 -21.79
N THR A 223 4.56 8.84 -22.63
CA THR A 223 3.62 8.44 -23.69
C THR A 223 2.80 7.18 -23.36
N GLY A 224 3.30 6.35 -22.45
CA GLY A 224 2.80 5.00 -22.21
C GLY A 224 3.22 3.97 -23.25
N ASP A 225 4.03 4.35 -24.24
CA ASP A 225 4.45 3.48 -25.35
C ASP A 225 5.95 3.17 -25.29
N ILE A 226 6.34 2.00 -25.78
CA ILE A 226 7.76 1.66 -25.97
C ILE A 226 8.28 2.41 -27.20
N PRO A 227 9.32 3.25 -27.09
CA PRO A 227 9.86 3.98 -28.23
C PRO A 227 10.64 3.09 -29.20
N THR A 228 10.69 3.53 -30.45
CA THR A 228 11.63 3.04 -31.47
C THR A 228 13.05 3.56 -31.22
N GLU A 229 14.06 2.93 -31.84
CA GLU A 229 15.44 3.44 -31.77
C GLU A 229 15.59 4.87 -32.29
N THR A 230 14.87 5.23 -33.35
CA THR A 230 14.93 6.57 -33.94
C THR A 230 14.35 7.62 -33.00
N GLN A 231 13.28 7.30 -32.28
CA GLN A 231 12.71 8.16 -31.24
C GLN A 231 13.70 8.36 -30.08
N VAL A 232 14.35 7.30 -29.61
CA VAL A 232 15.37 7.41 -28.56
C VAL A 232 16.55 8.26 -29.01
N LYS A 233 17.06 8.05 -30.23
CA LYS A 233 18.13 8.88 -30.82
C LYS A 233 17.74 10.37 -30.92
N ALA A 234 16.47 10.65 -31.25
CA ALA A 234 15.98 12.03 -31.29
C ALA A 234 16.02 12.69 -29.90
N ILE A 235 15.60 11.97 -28.84
CA ILE A 235 15.67 12.47 -27.46
C ILE A 235 17.13 12.68 -27.02
N SER A 236 18.04 11.74 -27.29
CA SER A 236 19.45 11.91 -26.95
C SER A 236 20.03 13.18 -27.58
N LYS A 237 19.71 13.43 -28.85
CA LYS A 237 20.14 14.64 -29.57
C LYS A 237 19.49 15.91 -29.01
N GLU A 238 18.20 15.88 -28.70
CA GLU A 238 17.53 17.03 -28.07
C GLU A 238 18.15 17.39 -26.73
N TRP A 239 18.39 16.40 -25.86
CA TRP A 239 19.00 16.66 -24.56
C TRP A 239 20.44 17.15 -24.69
N ALA A 240 21.24 16.60 -25.60
CA ALA A 240 22.58 17.12 -25.85
C ALA A 240 22.56 18.61 -26.28
N ASN A 241 21.60 19.00 -27.13
CA ASN A 241 21.45 20.38 -27.60
C ASN A 241 20.90 21.35 -26.53
N ARG A 242 20.21 20.85 -25.51
CA ARG A 242 19.58 21.65 -24.44
C ARG A 242 20.43 21.77 -23.17
N ALA A 243 21.59 21.11 -23.12
CA ALA A 243 22.39 20.93 -21.92
C ALA A 243 23.22 22.15 -21.47
N SER A 244 23.19 23.26 -22.20
CA SER A 244 23.99 24.45 -21.85
C SER A 244 23.53 25.08 -20.53
N LEU A 245 24.51 25.55 -19.73
CA LEU A 245 24.25 26.29 -18.50
C LEU A 245 24.50 27.79 -18.71
N PRO A 246 23.66 28.68 -18.17
CA PRO A 246 23.94 30.10 -18.16
C PRO A 246 25.12 30.41 -17.23
N SER A 247 25.87 31.47 -17.54
CA SER A 247 27.13 31.79 -16.87
C SER A 247 26.98 31.99 -15.36
N HIS A 248 25.88 32.58 -14.90
CA HIS A 248 25.65 32.80 -13.46
C HIS A 248 25.53 31.48 -12.68
N VAL A 249 24.99 30.43 -13.29
CA VAL A 249 24.90 29.10 -12.65
C VAL A 249 26.27 28.43 -12.60
N VAL A 250 27.08 28.56 -13.64
CA VAL A 250 28.47 28.07 -13.65
C VAL A 250 29.29 28.78 -12.57
N THR A 251 29.19 30.11 -12.49
CA THR A 251 29.84 30.90 -11.44
C THR A 251 29.39 30.49 -10.04
N LEU A 252 28.08 30.29 -9.84
CA LEU A 252 27.54 29.82 -8.57
C LEU A 252 28.15 28.46 -8.17
N LEU A 253 28.15 27.49 -9.09
CA LEU A 253 28.69 26.15 -8.87
C LEU A 253 30.18 26.16 -8.51
N ASN A 254 30.97 27.01 -9.16
CA ASN A 254 32.41 27.11 -8.92
C ASN A 254 32.77 27.84 -7.63
N ASN A 255 31.83 28.61 -7.06
CA ASN A 255 32.04 29.39 -5.85
C ASN A 255 31.47 28.74 -4.59
N PHE A 256 30.82 27.58 -4.69
CA PHE A 256 30.38 26.86 -3.50
C PHE A 256 31.58 26.44 -2.64
N PRO A 257 31.51 26.60 -1.31
CA PRO A 257 32.56 26.11 -0.44
C PRO A 257 32.52 24.58 -0.39
N THR A 258 33.67 23.95 -0.26
CA THR A 258 33.81 22.47 -0.31
C THR A 258 33.09 21.73 0.81
N ASN A 259 32.74 22.43 1.91
CA ASN A 259 31.96 21.87 3.01
C ASN A 259 30.44 21.91 2.77
N LEU A 260 29.95 22.56 1.72
CA LEU A 260 28.54 22.55 1.37
C LEU A 260 28.17 21.18 0.78
N HIS A 261 27.17 20.52 1.38
CA HIS A 261 26.75 19.18 0.96
C HIS A 261 26.37 19.14 -0.53
N PRO A 262 26.76 18.11 -1.31
CA PRO A 262 26.48 18.04 -2.75
C PRO A 262 25.00 18.21 -3.12
N MET A 263 24.08 17.63 -2.33
CA MET A 263 22.64 17.81 -2.53
C MET A 263 22.18 19.27 -2.36
N SER A 264 22.81 20.02 -1.45
CA SER A 264 22.52 21.45 -1.25
C SER A 264 23.05 22.27 -2.43
N GLN A 265 24.28 21.98 -2.89
CA GLN A 265 24.82 22.59 -4.12
C GLN A 265 23.88 22.33 -5.32
N PHE A 266 23.39 21.09 -5.44
CA PHE A 266 22.51 20.67 -6.52
C PHE A 266 21.16 21.40 -6.49
N SER A 267 20.52 21.46 -5.33
CA SER A 267 19.26 22.20 -5.15
C SER A 267 19.41 23.69 -5.43
N CYS A 268 20.49 24.33 -4.94
CA CYS A 268 20.76 25.74 -5.20
C CYS A 268 20.96 26.02 -6.69
N ALA A 269 21.73 25.18 -7.39
CA ALA A 269 21.96 25.34 -8.82
C ALA A 269 20.67 25.13 -9.64
N ILE A 270 19.84 24.13 -9.31
CA ILE A 270 18.53 23.92 -9.94
C ILE A 270 17.62 25.13 -9.70
N THR A 271 17.61 25.68 -8.48
CA THR A 271 16.85 26.90 -8.17
C THR A 271 17.33 28.09 -9.00
N ALA A 272 18.65 28.28 -9.14
CA ALA A 272 19.21 29.36 -9.95
C ALA A 272 18.93 29.21 -11.45
N LEU A 273 18.69 27.99 -11.94
CA LEU A 273 18.28 27.71 -13.32
C LEU A 273 16.83 28.13 -13.63
N ASN A 274 15.99 28.44 -12.63
CA ASN A 274 14.64 28.95 -12.88
C ASN A 274 14.64 30.28 -13.67
N SER A 275 15.76 31.02 -13.72
CA SER A 275 15.91 32.19 -14.59
C SER A 275 15.61 31.89 -16.06
N GLU A 276 15.77 30.63 -16.47
CA GLU A 276 15.55 30.15 -17.84
C GLU A 276 14.11 29.61 -18.05
N SER A 277 13.23 29.66 -17.04
CA SER A 277 11.92 29.02 -17.10
C SER A 277 11.01 29.68 -18.13
N LYS A 278 10.64 28.89 -19.15
CA LYS A 278 9.66 29.24 -20.18
C LYS A 278 8.25 29.23 -19.60
N PHE A 279 7.94 28.34 -18.66
CA PHE A 279 6.62 28.31 -18.03
C PHE A 279 6.38 29.52 -17.14
N ALA A 280 7.35 29.92 -16.30
CA ALA A 280 7.23 31.11 -15.46
C ALA A 280 6.97 32.37 -16.31
N LYS A 281 7.75 32.54 -17.39
CA LYS A 281 7.56 33.63 -18.34
C LYS A 281 6.18 33.59 -19.00
N ALA A 282 5.80 32.46 -19.61
CA ALA A 282 4.51 32.34 -20.31
C ALA A 282 3.30 32.53 -19.37
N TYR A 283 3.40 32.07 -18.13
CA TYR A 283 2.38 32.29 -17.11
C TYR A 283 2.22 33.79 -16.79
N SER A 284 3.34 34.51 -16.61
CA SER A 284 3.30 35.96 -16.36
C SER A 284 2.71 36.75 -17.54
N GLU A 285 2.88 36.25 -18.77
CA GLU A 285 2.32 36.82 -20.00
C GLU A 285 0.86 36.40 -20.25
N GLY A 286 0.25 35.61 -19.37
CA GLY A 286 -1.17 35.27 -19.42
C GLY A 286 -1.53 34.08 -20.32
N VAL A 287 -0.62 33.12 -20.50
CA VAL A 287 -0.90 31.90 -21.29
C VAL A 287 -2.14 31.16 -20.78
N HIS A 288 -2.94 30.62 -21.70
CA HIS A 288 -4.16 29.89 -21.35
C HIS A 288 -3.87 28.57 -20.63
N LYS A 289 -4.71 28.20 -19.65
CA LYS A 289 -4.56 27.00 -18.81
C LYS A 289 -4.35 25.70 -19.59
N THR A 290 -5.05 25.52 -20.71
CA THR A 290 -4.94 24.31 -21.55
C THR A 290 -3.57 24.14 -22.22
N LYS A 291 -2.75 25.19 -22.21
CA LYS A 291 -1.41 25.25 -22.81
C LYS A 291 -0.28 25.17 -21.78
N TYR A 292 -0.58 25.14 -20.48
CA TYR A 292 0.44 25.06 -19.43
C TYR A 292 1.41 23.89 -19.61
N TRP A 293 0.89 22.73 -20.01
CA TRP A 293 1.71 21.53 -20.21
C TRP A 293 2.77 21.72 -21.31
N GLU A 294 2.54 22.57 -22.31
CA GLU A 294 3.47 22.76 -23.43
C GLU A 294 4.77 23.43 -22.97
N TYR A 295 4.67 24.36 -22.02
CA TYR A 295 5.81 25.08 -21.46
C TYR A 295 6.45 24.32 -20.31
N VAL A 296 5.66 23.61 -19.49
CA VAL A 296 6.19 22.67 -18.50
C VAL A 296 6.95 21.53 -19.15
N TYR A 297 6.52 21.07 -20.34
CA TYR A 297 7.28 20.11 -21.14
C TYR A 297 8.64 20.67 -21.58
N GLU A 298 8.68 21.91 -22.10
CA GLU A 298 9.96 22.52 -22.50
C GLU A 298 10.92 22.67 -21.32
N ASP A 299 10.43 23.16 -20.18
CA ASP A 299 11.23 23.33 -18.97
C ASP A 299 11.69 21.96 -18.43
N ALA A 300 10.86 20.92 -18.50
CA ALA A 300 11.24 19.56 -18.12
C ALA A 300 12.36 19.00 -19.02
N MET A 301 12.25 19.17 -20.35
CA MET A 301 13.27 18.74 -21.32
C MET A 301 14.60 19.48 -21.10
N ASP A 302 14.54 20.80 -20.93
CA ASP A 302 15.72 21.62 -20.69
C ASP A 302 16.38 21.29 -19.34
N LEU A 303 15.58 21.09 -18.29
CA LEU A 303 16.07 20.74 -16.97
C LEU A 303 16.78 19.38 -17.00
N ILE A 304 16.13 18.32 -17.50
CA ILE A 304 16.73 16.97 -17.61
C ILE A 304 18.04 17.00 -18.39
N ALA A 305 18.11 17.77 -19.48
CA ALA A 305 19.32 17.95 -20.27
C ALA A 305 20.48 18.59 -19.46
N LYS A 306 20.16 19.56 -18.61
CA LYS A 306 21.14 20.32 -17.81
C LYS A 306 21.59 19.60 -16.53
N LEU A 307 20.79 18.66 -15.99
CA LEU A 307 21.08 18.00 -14.71
C LEU A 307 22.43 17.27 -14.69
N PRO A 308 22.83 16.47 -15.71
CA PRO A 308 24.16 15.86 -15.73
C PRO A 308 25.31 16.85 -15.68
N VAL A 309 25.15 18.00 -16.35
CA VAL A 309 26.18 19.05 -16.40
C VAL A 309 26.35 19.64 -15.00
N VAL A 310 25.24 20.03 -14.35
CA VAL A 310 25.25 20.54 -12.96
C VAL A 310 25.84 19.50 -12.00
N ALA A 311 25.34 18.27 -12.06
CA ALA A 311 25.77 17.19 -11.17
C ALA A 311 27.26 16.89 -11.35
N ALA A 312 27.74 16.76 -12.59
CA ALA A 312 29.16 16.52 -12.86
C ALA A 312 30.04 17.69 -12.40
N THR A 313 29.61 18.94 -12.57
CA THR A 313 30.36 20.10 -12.04
C THR A 313 30.49 20.01 -10.52
N ILE A 314 29.40 19.66 -9.80
CA ILE A 314 29.45 19.45 -8.34
C ILE A 314 30.43 18.35 -7.98
N TYR A 315 30.37 17.21 -8.66
CA TYR A 315 31.27 16.08 -8.42
C TYR A 315 32.74 16.51 -8.60
N ARG A 316 33.03 17.19 -9.71
CA ARG A 316 34.39 17.61 -10.02
C ARG A 316 34.93 18.66 -9.07
N ASN A 317 34.12 19.66 -8.73
CA ASN A 317 34.49 20.73 -7.80
C ASN A 317 34.73 20.18 -6.40
N THR A 318 33.89 19.25 -5.95
CA THR A 318 33.95 18.73 -4.58
C THR A 318 35.02 17.65 -4.40
N TYR A 319 35.24 16.80 -5.41
CA TYR A 319 36.01 15.55 -5.24
C TYR A 319 37.17 15.39 -6.21
N GLN A 320 37.31 16.27 -7.21
CA GLN A 320 38.32 16.13 -8.27
C GLN A 320 39.05 17.45 -8.52
N ASP A 321 39.27 18.25 -7.48
CA ASP A 321 40.03 19.50 -7.50
C ASP A 321 39.55 20.52 -8.56
N GLY A 322 38.24 20.55 -8.85
CA GLY A 322 37.68 21.50 -9.82
C GLY A 322 38.08 21.22 -11.27
N LYS A 323 38.47 19.99 -11.61
CA LYS A 323 38.71 19.59 -13.00
C LYS A 323 37.47 19.89 -13.85
N GLY A 324 37.65 20.61 -14.96
CA GLY A 324 36.55 20.90 -15.87
C GLY A 324 35.84 19.62 -16.37
N ILE A 325 34.54 19.72 -16.62
CA ILE A 325 33.70 18.59 -17.05
C ILE A 325 33.82 18.26 -18.55
N GLY A 326 34.50 19.09 -19.33
CA GLY A 326 34.57 18.97 -20.79
C GLY A 326 33.28 19.46 -21.48
N ALA A 327 33.13 19.13 -22.76
CA ALA A 327 31.96 19.48 -23.55
C ALA A 327 31.00 18.29 -23.69
N VAL A 328 29.70 18.60 -23.81
CA VAL A 328 28.68 17.60 -24.18
C VAL A 328 28.90 17.17 -25.63
N ASP A 329 28.97 15.87 -25.84
CA ASP A 329 29.10 15.26 -27.16
C ASP A 329 27.72 14.92 -27.72
N THR A 330 27.32 15.62 -28.78
CA THR A 330 26.01 15.44 -29.43
C THR A 330 25.83 14.08 -30.12
N SER A 331 26.89 13.29 -30.25
CA SER A 331 26.83 11.92 -30.79
C SER A 331 26.57 10.85 -29.73
N LYS A 332 26.67 11.20 -28.44
CA LYS A 332 26.51 10.27 -27.31
C LYS A 332 25.14 10.39 -26.66
N ASP A 333 24.68 9.29 -26.06
CA ASP A 333 23.49 9.30 -25.20
C ASP A 333 23.74 10.05 -23.89
N TRP A 334 22.65 10.31 -23.17
CA TRP A 334 22.63 11.11 -21.94
C TRP A 334 23.52 10.52 -20.84
N SER A 335 23.49 9.20 -20.66
CA SER A 335 24.26 8.51 -19.62
C SER A 335 25.75 8.49 -19.96
N ALA A 336 26.09 8.25 -21.24
CA ALA A 336 27.48 8.30 -21.70
C ALA A 336 28.09 9.70 -21.55
N ASN A 337 27.34 10.76 -21.89
CA ASN A 337 27.75 12.13 -21.63
C ASN A 337 27.96 12.37 -20.13
N PHE A 338 27.03 11.92 -19.28
CA PHE A 338 27.15 12.11 -17.85
C PHE A 338 28.38 11.42 -17.26
N SER A 339 28.60 10.15 -17.59
CA SER A 339 29.77 9.38 -17.14
C SER A 339 31.08 10.02 -17.57
N GLN A 340 31.18 10.48 -18.83
CA GLN A 340 32.36 11.19 -19.32
C GLN A 340 32.61 12.49 -18.55
N MET A 341 31.57 13.29 -18.31
CA MET A 341 31.68 14.54 -17.53
C MET A 341 32.12 14.28 -16.09
N LEU A 342 31.66 13.18 -15.48
CA LEU A 342 32.13 12.70 -14.17
C LEU A 342 33.60 12.22 -14.19
N GLY A 343 34.10 11.82 -15.36
CA GLY A 343 35.49 11.37 -15.56
C GLY A 343 35.68 9.89 -15.75
N TYR A 344 34.60 9.17 -16.01
CA TYR A 344 34.60 7.74 -16.21
C TYR A 344 34.39 7.43 -17.69
N ASN A 345 35.42 6.86 -18.31
CA ASN A 345 35.40 6.43 -19.72
C ASN A 345 35.29 4.90 -19.87
N ASN A 346 35.21 4.16 -18.76
CA ASN A 346 35.01 2.72 -18.78
C ASN A 346 33.60 2.40 -19.32
N GLU A 347 33.53 1.56 -20.36
CA GLU A 347 32.26 1.24 -21.03
C GLU A 347 31.26 0.53 -20.12
N GLU A 348 31.73 -0.30 -19.19
CA GLU A 348 30.86 -0.98 -18.23
C GLU A 348 30.31 -0.01 -17.19
N PHE A 349 31.07 1.00 -16.76
CA PHE A 349 30.53 2.06 -15.91
C PHE A 349 29.46 2.89 -16.63
N VAL A 350 29.61 3.11 -17.94
CA VAL A 350 28.56 3.75 -18.74
C VAL A 350 27.30 2.88 -18.78
N GLU A 351 27.43 1.57 -18.97
CA GLU A 351 26.30 0.64 -18.88
C GLU A 351 25.65 0.63 -17.50
N LEU A 352 26.45 0.62 -16.42
CA LEU A 352 25.97 0.76 -15.06
C LEU A 352 25.17 2.06 -14.89
N MET A 353 25.66 3.18 -15.42
CA MET A 353 24.97 4.46 -15.33
C MET A 353 23.63 4.45 -16.08
N ARG A 354 23.58 3.84 -17.28
CA ARG A 354 22.33 3.65 -18.05
C ARG A 354 21.30 2.86 -17.25
N LEU A 355 21.71 1.72 -16.67
CA LEU A 355 20.85 0.90 -15.81
C LEU A 355 20.41 1.68 -14.56
N TYR A 356 21.35 2.30 -13.84
CA TYR A 356 21.10 3.03 -12.60
C TYR A 356 20.08 4.15 -12.81
N LEU A 357 20.28 4.99 -13.83
CA LEU A 357 19.42 6.12 -14.14
C LEU A 357 18.03 5.68 -14.63
N THR A 358 17.93 4.51 -15.24
CA THR A 358 16.65 3.89 -15.63
C THR A 358 15.88 3.41 -14.41
N ILE A 359 16.48 2.60 -13.53
CA ILE A 359 15.72 1.89 -12.48
C ILE A 359 15.37 2.75 -11.25
N HIS A 360 16.05 3.88 -11.04
CA HIS A 360 15.74 4.83 -9.95
C HIS A 360 14.79 5.97 -10.38
N SER A 361 14.39 5.97 -11.65
CA SER A 361 13.71 7.09 -12.31
C SER A 361 12.38 7.48 -11.70
N ASP A 362 11.58 6.50 -11.25
CA ASP A 362 10.29 6.74 -10.64
C ASP A 362 9.92 5.62 -9.65
N HIS A 363 9.09 5.93 -8.66
CA HIS A 363 8.55 4.94 -7.72
C HIS A 363 7.30 5.47 -7.02
N GLU A 364 6.22 5.58 -7.78
CA GLU A 364 4.96 6.22 -7.38
C GLU A 364 5.12 7.68 -6.95
N GLY A 365 4.01 8.33 -6.59
CA GLY A 365 4.00 9.72 -6.15
C GLY A 365 4.08 9.94 -4.64
N GLY A 366 3.95 8.88 -3.82
CA GLY A 366 3.84 8.99 -2.36
C GLY A 366 5.18 9.16 -1.62
N ASN A 367 6.31 8.94 -2.29
CA ASN A 367 7.62 9.20 -1.70
C ASN A 367 7.89 10.72 -1.60
N VAL A 368 8.66 11.14 -0.61
CA VAL A 368 8.80 12.57 -0.24
C VAL A 368 9.25 13.43 -1.42
N SER A 369 10.21 12.97 -2.22
CA SER A 369 10.71 13.76 -3.36
C SER A 369 9.66 13.92 -4.46
N ALA A 370 8.99 12.85 -4.88
CA ALA A 370 7.93 12.92 -5.89
C ALA A 370 6.72 13.73 -5.41
N HIS A 371 6.28 13.52 -4.17
CA HIS A 371 5.17 14.26 -3.57
C HIS A 371 5.51 15.75 -3.46
N THR A 372 6.72 16.11 -3.05
CA THR A 372 7.13 17.51 -2.95
C THR A 372 7.14 18.20 -4.32
N VAL A 373 7.65 17.54 -5.38
CA VAL A 373 7.57 18.07 -6.76
C VAL A 373 6.11 18.28 -7.17
N HIS A 374 5.24 17.31 -6.89
CA HIS A 374 3.82 17.41 -7.19
C HIS A 374 3.15 18.56 -6.44
N LEU A 375 3.39 18.67 -5.13
CA LEU A 375 2.82 19.67 -4.23
C LEU A 375 3.22 21.09 -4.65
N VAL A 376 4.52 21.34 -4.83
CA VAL A 376 5.03 22.66 -5.25
C VAL A 376 4.55 23.01 -6.66
N GLY A 377 4.56 22.03 -7.56
CA GLY A 377 4.02 22.20 -8.91
C GLY A 377 2.51 22.43 -8.95
N SER A 378 1.74 21.94 -7.96
CA SER A 378 0.29 22.16 -7.88
C SER A 378 -0.09 23.62 -7.63
N ALA A 379 0.84 24.39 -7.04
CA ALA A 379 0.73 25.84 -6.91
C ALA A 379 1.16 26.60 -8.18
N LEU A 380 1.37 25.90 -9.30
CA LEU A 380 1.86 26.43 -10.57
C LEU A 380 3.27 27.03 -10.47
N SER A 381 4.11 26.50 -9.59
CA SER A 381 5.56 26.71 -9.70
C SER A 381 6.10 25.97 -10.92
N ASP A 382 7.13 26.52 -11.56
CA ASP A 382 7.78 25.89 -12.70
C ASP A 382 8.54 24.61 -12.33
N PRO A 383 8.96 23.80 -13.32
CA PRO A 383 9.68 22.55 -13.09
C PRO A 383 10.99 22.69 -12.31
N TYR A 384 11.73 23.79 -12.45
CA TYR A 384 12.99 24.00 -11.75
C TYR A 384 12.75 24.16 -10.25
N LEU A 385 11.84 25.07 -9.87
CA LEU A 385 11.49 25.28 -8.46
C LEU A 385 10.88 24.03 -7.83
N SER A 386 10.03 23.33 -8.59
CA SER A 386 9.39 22.09 -8.12
C SER A 386 10.44 20.99 -7.88
N LEU A 387 11.37 20.78 -8.82
CA LEU A 387 12.44 19.80 -8.68
C LEU A 387 13.39 20.15 -7.53
N ALA A 388 13.82 21.40 -7.40
CA ALA A 388 14.71 21.83 -6.31
C ALA A 388 14.11 21.54 -4.93
N ALA A 389 12.81 21.80 -4.74
CA ALA A 389 12.11 21.43 -3.51
C ALA A 389 12.08 19.89 -3.31
N GLY A 390 11.83 19.13 -4.37
CA GLY A 390 11.92 17.67 -4.36
C GLY A 390 13.30 17.14 -3.99
N ILE A 391 14.38 17.79 -4.45
CA ILE A 391 15.77 17.50 -4.12
C ILE A 391 16.06 17.78 -2.65
N ASN A 392 15.49 18.84 -2.07
CA ASN A 392 15.58 19.09 -0.62
C ASN A 392 14.92 17.96 0.18
N GLY A 393 13.73 17.50 -0.25
CA GLY A 393 13.07 16.34 0.34
C GLY A 393 13.88 15.04 0.18
N LEU A 394 14.54 14.86 -0.97
CA LEU A 394 15.40 13.72 -1.26
C LEU A 394 16.67 13.71 -0.40
N ALA A 395 17.21 14.88 -0.04
CA ALA A 395 18.35 14.99 0.86
C ALA A 395 18.05 14.58 2.31
N GLY A 396 16.77 14.42 2.67
CA GLY A 396 16.35 13.94 3.99
C GLY A 396 16.89 12.54 4.27
N PRO A 397 17.48 12.28 5.47
CA PRO A 397 18.04 10.98 5.83
C PRO A 397 17.08 9.79 5.67
N LEU A 398 15.79 10.02 5.96
CA LEU A 398 14.76 8.99 5.86
C LEU A 398 14.31 8.68 4.41
N HIS A 399 14.92 9.31 3.42
CA HIS A 399 14.59 9.11 2.01
C HIS A 399 15.81 8.77 1.16
N GLY A 400 16.81 9.66 1.09
CA GLY A 400 17.89 9.56 0.11
C GLY A 400 19.18 8.88 0.56
N LEU A 401 19.27 8.37 1.80
CA LEU A 401 20.52 7.83 2.38
C LEU A 401 20.62 6.30 2.44
N ALA A 402 19.58 5.57 2.04
CA ALA A 402 19.55 4.11 2.19
C ALA A 402 20.74 3.39 1.51
N ASN A 403 21.17 3.86 0.34
CA ASN A 403 22.35 3.34 -0.37
C ASN A 403 23.63 3.51 0.48
N GLN A 404 23.87 4.70 1.00
CA GLN A 404 25.03 4.99 1.85
C GLN A 404 25.00 4.20 3.16
N GLU A 405 23.84 4.09 3.80
CA GLU A 405 23.68 3.32 5.04
C GLU A 405 23.99 1.83 4.85
N VAL A 406 23.57 1.25 3.71
CA VAL A 406 23.93 -0.11 3.32
C VAL A 406 25.45 -0.27 3.19
N LEU A 407 26.13 0.64 2.47
CA LEU A 407 27.58 0.55 2.30
C LEU A 407 28.36 0.67 3.62
N VAL A 408 27.99 1.64 4.46
CA VAL A 408 28.60 1.82 5.79
C VAL A 408 28.42 0.54 6.62
N TRP A 409 27.23 -0.05 6.59
CA TRP A 409 26.95 -1.30 7.27
C TRP A 409 27.74 -2.48 6.70
N LEU A 410 27.87 -2.59 5.37
CA LEU A 410 28.66 -3.62 4.70
C LEU A 410 30.15 -3.52 5.05
N HIS A 411 30.71 -2.32 5.12
CA HIS A 411 32.10 -2.13 5.54
C HIS A 411 32.30 -2.50 7.02
N LYS A 412 31.35 -2.15 7.90
CA LYS A 412 31.38 -2.58 9.30
C LYS A 412 31.32 -4.11 9.43
N LEU A 413 30.43 -4.74 8.66
CA LEU A 413 30.33 -6.19 8.58
C LEU A 413 31.66 -6.79 8.12
N GLN A 414 32.18 -6.36 6.97
CA GLN A 414 33.44 -6.84 6.40
C GLN A 414 34.62 -6.69 7.38
N ALA A 415 34.73 -5.54 8.06
CA ALA A 415 35.76 -5.30 9.07
C ALA A 415 35.63 -6.24 10.28
N SER A 416 34.41 -6.62 10.65
CA SER A 416 34.14 -7.52 11.77
C SER A 416 34.37 -8.99 11.42
N VAL A 417 33.98 -9.43 10.21
CA VAL A 417 33.95 -10.86 9.88
C VAL A 417 35.05 -11.30 8.92
N GLY A 418 35.73 -10.36 8.25
CA GLY A 418 36.74 -10.61 7.22
C GLY A 418 36.17 -10.56 5.80
N LEU A 419 37.03 -10.74 4.80
CA LEU A 419 36.65 -10.69 3.38
C LEU A 419 35.82 -11.89 2.91
N ASN A 420 36.08 -13.07 3.48
CA ASN A 420 35.45 -14.34 3.11
C ASN A 420 34.92 -15.04 4.37
N PRO A 421 33.91 -14.47 5.06
CA PRO A 421 33.35 -15.10 6.25
C PRO A 421 32.58 -16.37 5.89
N SER A 422 32.53 -17.34 6.82
CA SER A 422 31.57 -18.44 6.70
C SER A 422 30.14 -17.93 6.89
N ASP A 423 29.16 -18.69 6.40
CA ASP A 423 27.74 -18.37 6.60
C ASP A 423 27.38 -18.29 8.09
N GLU A 424 28.01 -19.11 8.94
CA GLU A 424 27.81 -19.11 10.39
C GLU A 424 28.27 -17.79 11.02
N LYS A 425 29.47 -17.32 10.67
CA LYS A 425 30.00 -16.05 11.20
C LYS A 425 29.16 -14.86 10.74
N LEU A 426 28.64 -14.91 9.51
CA LEU A 426 27.72 -13.90 9.01
C LEU A 426 26.40 -13.94 9.81
N LYS A 427 25.79 -15.12 10.01
CA LYS A 427 24.57 -15.29 10.82
C LYS A 427 24.75 -14.72 12.22
N GLU A 428 25.88 -14.98 12.88
CA GLU A 428 26.19 -14.43 14.22
C GLU A 428 26.18 -12.90 14.22
N PHE A 429 26.80 -12.26 13.22
CA PHE A 429 26.80 -10.80 13.09
C PHE A 429 25.38 -10.25 12.84
N ILE A 430 24.59 -10.88 11.97
CA ILE A 430 23.20 -10.46 11.71
C ILE A 430 22.36 -10.57 12.98
N TRP A 431 22.45 -11.68 13.71
CA TRP A 431 21.74 -11.86 14.97
C TRP A 431 22.17 -10.85 16.04
N SER A 432 23.47 -10.56 16.13
CA SER A 432 23.99 -9.52 17.03
C SER A 432 23.39 -8.15 16.70
N THR A 433 23.34 -7.80 15.40
CA THR A 433 22.70 -6.56 14.91
C THR A 433 21.23 -6.50 15.34
N LEU A 434 20.44 -7.54 15.06
CA LEU A 434 19.02 -7.56 15.41
C LEU A 434 18.76 -7.56 16.92
N LYS A 435 19.57 -8.27 17.71
CA LYS A 435 19.47 -8.30 19.18
C LYS A 435 19.83 -6.94 19.82
N SER A 436 20.66 -6.13 19.16
CA SER A 436 20.97 -4.77 19.58
C SER A 436 19.85 -3.75 19.31
N GLY A 437 18.74 -4.18 18.70
CA GLY A 437 17.63 -3.31 18.29
C GLY A 437 17.86 -2.60 16.96
N GLN A 438 18.96 -2.89 16.27
CA GLN A 438 19.24 -2.39 14.93
C GLN A 438 18.52 -3.24 13.86
N VAL A 439 18.34 -2.65 12.68
CA VAL A 439 17.81 -3.34 11.49
C VAL A 439 18.94 -3.68 10.52
N VAL A 440 18.69 -4.59 9.58
CA VAL A 440 19.60 -4.82 8.44
C VAL A 440 19.22 -3.83 7.33
N PRO A 441 20.08 -2.84 7.00
CA PRO A 441 19.75 -1.83 6.00
C PRO A 441 19.44 -2.46 4.63
N GLY A 442 18.45 -1.92 3.93
CA GLY A 442 18.02 -2.41 2.63
C GLY A 442 17.13 -3.66 2.64
N TYR A 443 16.81 -4.24 3.82
CA TYR A 443 15.92 -5.40 3.96
C TYR A 443 14.68 -5.07 4.80
N GLY A 444 13.53 -5.69 4.49
CA GLY A 444 12.32 -5.60 5.33
C GLY A 444 11.24 -4.65 4.82
N HIS A 445 10.85 -4.73 3.54
CA HIS A 445 9.88 -3.82 2.93
C HIS A 445 8.44 -4.04 3.44
N ALA A 446 7.68 -2.96 3.60
CA ALA A 446 6.30 -3.03 4.11
C ALA A 446 5.26 -3.61 3.11
N VAL A 447 5.61 -3.74 1.83
CA VAL A 447 4.65 -3.96 0.71
C VAL A 447 5.13 -5.04 -0.24
N LEU A 448 6.38 -4.98 -0.71
CA LEU A 448 6.93 -5.95 -1.66
C LEU A 448 7.06 -7.34 -1.04
N ARG A 449 6.43 -8.34 -1.64
CA ARG A 449 6.41 -9.73 -1.13
C ARG A 449 7.55 -10.60 -1.63
N LYS A 450 8.31 -10.14 -2.62
CA LYS A 450 9.50 -10.79 -3.17
C LYS A 450 10.64 -9.78 -3.35
N THR A 451 11.82 -10.28 -3.71
CA THR A 451 12.99 -9.46 -4.05
C THR A 451 12.63 -8.38 -5.05
N ASP A 452 12.98 -7.13 -4.75
CA ASP A 452 12.77 -5.99 -5.63
C ASP A 452 13.44 -6.28 -7.00
N PRO A 453 12.72 -6.20 -8.13
CA PRO A 453 13.32 -6.47 -9.43
C PRO A 453 14.46 -5.51 -9.77
N ARG A 454 14.52 -4.33 -9.15
CA ARG A 454 15.64 -3.39 -9.26
C ARG A 454 16.90 -3.86 -8.50
N TYR A 455 16.74 -4.62 -7.42
CA TYR A 455 17.87 -5.34 -6.80
C TYR A 455 18.35 -6.45 -7.73
N THR A 456 17.41 -7.22 -8.30
CA THR A 456 17.72 -8.35 -9.18
C THR A 456 18.49 -7.91 -10.42
N CYS A 457 18.09 -6.86 -11.13
CA CYS A 457 18.82 -6.42 -12.34
C CYS A 457 20.25 -5.97 -12.02
N GLN A 458 20.46 -5.27 -10.90
CA GLN A 458 21.80 -4.89 -10.41
C GLN A 458 22.65 -6.10 -10.03
N ARG A 459 22.03 -7.12 -9.45
CA ARG A 459 22.68 -8.40 -9.15
C ARG A 459 23.13 -9.12 -10.41
N GLU A 460 22.29 -9.16 -11.44
CA GLU A 460 22.67 -9.77 -12.72
C GLU A 460 23.80 -8.99 -13.41
N PHE A 461 23.76 -7.65 -13.37
CA PHE A 461 24.87 -6.81 -13.83
C PHE A 461 26.18 -7.18 -13.10
N ALA A 462 26.15 -7.29 -11.76
CA ALA A 462 27.31 -7.64 -10.97
C ALA A 462 27.89 -9.02 -11.30
N LYS A 463 27.03 -10.03 -11.51
CA LYS A 463 27.48 -11.39 -11.88
C LYS A 463 28.22 -11.42 -13.21
N ILE A 464 27.88 -10.53 -14.13
CA ILE A 464 28.50 -10.46 -15.46
C ILE A 464 29.83 -9.71 -15.39
N HIS A 465 29.87 -8.56 -14.70
CA HIS A 465 30.98 -7.62 -14.80
C HIS A 465 31.95 -7.63 -13.61
N LEU A 466 31.48 -8.01 -12.41
CA LEU A 466 32.29 -8.03 -11.19
C LEU A 466 31.99 -9.24 -10.28
N PRO A 467 31.93 -10.48 -10.81
CA PRO A 467 31.57 -11.67 -10.01
C PRO A 467 32.57 -11.94 -8.88
N ASP A 468 33.82 -11.50 -9.06
CA ASP A 468 34.90 -11.75 -8.13
C ASP A 468 35.13 -10.67 -7.07
N ASP A 469 34.43 -9.53 -7.19
CA ASP A 469 34.57 -8.44 -6.24
C ASP A 469 34.19 -8.88 -4.81
N PRO A 470 35.07 -8.66 -3.80
CA PRO A 470 34.81 -9.09 -2.42
C PRO A 470 33.54 -8.49 -1.82
N LEU A 471 33.20 -7.24 -2.16
CA LEU A 471 32.03 -6.57 -1.59
C LEU A 471 30.74 -7.09 -2.24
N PHE A 472 30.76 -7.38 -3.54
CA PHE A 472 29.67 -8.09 -4.22
C PHE A 472 29.47 -9.52 -3.71
N LYS A 473 30.55 -10.27 -3.46
CA LYS A 473 30.48 -11.60 -2.83
C LYS A 473 29.81 -11.51 -1.46
N LEU A 474 30.18 -10.51 -0.66
CA LEU A 474 29.53 -10.26 0.64
C LEU A 474 28.05 -9.93 0.50
N VAL A 475 27.66 -9.01 -0.41
CA VAL A 475 26.24 -8.71 -0.70
C VAL A 475 25.47 -9.97 -1.12
N SER A 476 26.08 -10.81 -1.96
CA SER A 476 25.50 -12.09 -2.37
C SER A 476 25.30 -13.07 -1.22
N GLN A 477 26.21 -13.10 -0.27
CA GLN A 477 26.10 -13.94 0.92
C GLN A 477 25.04 -13.39 1.90
N VAL A 478 24.97 -12.06 2.07
CA VAL A 478 23.92 -11.38 2.84
C VAL A 478 22.54 -11.69 2.26
N TYR A 479 22.39 -11.68 0.94
CA TYR A 479 21.14 -12.07 0.25
C TYR A 479 20.70 -13.50 0.55
N LYS A 480 21.65 -14.43 0.70
CA LYS A 480 21.38 -15.82 1.06
C LYS A 480 20.98 -15.95 2.53
N VAL A 481 21.65 -15.23 3.43
CA VAL A 481 21.59 -15.45 4.88
C VAL A 481 20.50 -14.63 5.58
N VAL A 482 20.28 -13.38 5.19
CA VAL A 482 19.38 -12.46 5.89
C VAL A 482 17.90 -12.85 5.79
N PRO A 483 17.35 -13.21 4.62
CA PRO A 483 15.91 -13.43 4.52
C PRO A 483 15.37 -14.53 5.45
N PRO A 484 16.01 -15.72 5.56
CA PRO A 484 15.60 -16.73 6.53
C PRO A 484 15.66 -16.25 7.99
N ILE A 485 16.70 -15.50 8.38
CA ILE A 485 16.83 -14.95 9.73
C ILE A 485 15.68 -13.99 10.04
N LEU A 486 15.36 -13.09 9.11
CA LEU A 486 14.28 -12.12 9.31
C LEU A 486 12.91 -12.80 9.46
N LEU A 487 12.67 -13.89 8.73
CA LEU A 487 11.46 -14.71 8.90
C LEU A 487 11.42 -15.37 10.28
N GLU A 488 12.54 -15.90 10.76
CA GLU A 488 12.67 -16.52 12.08
C GLU A 488 12.34 -15.54 13.22
N THR A 489 12.56 -14.23 13.03
CA THR A 489 12.18 -13.23 14.05
C THR A 489 10.67 -13.11 14.27
N GLY A 490 9.84 -13.51 13.30
CA GLY A 490 8.39 -13.32 13.31
C GLY A 490 7.92 -11.85 13.21
N LYS A 491 8.84 -10.88 13.14
CA LYS A 491 8.53 -9.43 13.11
C LYS A 491 8.43 -8.87 11.70
N VAL A 492 9.17 -9.45 10.75
CA VAL A 492 9.29 -8.95 9.38
C VAL A 492 8.45 -9.82 8.45
N LYS A 493 7.40 -9.24 7.86
CA LYS A 493 6.52 -9.96 6.93
C LYS A 493 7.18 -10.23 5.58
N ASN A 494 7.94 -9.26 5.04
CA ASN A 494 8.61 -9.41 3.76
C ASN A 494 10.12 -9.19 3.93
N PRO A 495 10.93 -10.27 3.97
CA PRO A 495 12.33 -10.22 4.40
C PRO A 495 13.31 -9.93 3.26
N TRP A 496 12.84 -9.38 2.13
CA TRP A 496 13.61 -9.28 0.88
C TRP A 496 14.31 -7.93 0.74
N PRO A 497 15.41 -7.87 -0.03
CA PRO A 497 16.13 -6.62 -0.25
C PRO A 497 15.44 -5.70 -1.27
N ASN A 498 15.74 -4.42 -1.16
CA ASN A 498 15.40 -3.37 -2.12
C ASN A 498 16.61 -2.95 -2.99
N VAL A 499 16.39 -2.04 -3.95
CA VAL A 499 17.43 -1.50 -4.83
C VAL A 499 18.69 -0.96 -4.12
N ASP A 500 18.52 -0.35 -2.94
CA ASP A 500 19.59 0.30 -2.18
C ASP A 500 20.55 -0.70 -1.53
N ALA A 501 20.10 -1.95 -1.33
CA ALA A 501 20.92 -3.04 -0.81
C ALA A 501 22.06 -3.46 -1.77
N HIS A 502 22.08 -2.96 -3.01
CA HIS A 502 23.03 -3.38 -4.04
C HIS A 502 23.74 -2.24 -4.79
N SER A 503 23.09 -1.08 -4.93
CA SER A 503 23.59 -0.01 -5.81
C SER A 503 24.97 0.52 -5.40
N GLY A 504 25.22 0.67 -4.11
CA GLY A 504 26.49 1.20 -3.62
C GLY A 504 27.71 0.37 -3.99
N VAL A 505 27.61 -0.97 -3.97
CA VAL A 505 28.78 -1.83 -4.27
C VAL A 505 29.18 -1.75 -5.75
N LEU A 506 28.21 -1.53 -6.64
CA LEU A 506 28.47 -1.29 -8.06
C LEU A 506 29.24 0.02 -8.27
N LEU A 507 28.81 1.09 -7.62
CA LEU A 507 29.45 2.41 -7.72
C LEU A 507 30.89 2.38 -7.15
N GLN A 508 31.07 1.74 -5.98
CA GLN A 508 32.39 1.59 -5.35
C GLN A 508 33.38 0.82 -6.25
N TYR A 509 32.93 -0.26 -6.89
CA TYR A 509 33.76 -1.10 -7.76
C TYR A 509 34.39 -0.31 -8.91
N TYR A 510 33.59 0.51 -9.60
CA TYR A 510 34.09 1.34 -10.70
C TYR A 510 34.81 2.61 -10.25
N GLY A 511 34.95 2.83 -8.94
CA GLY A 511 35.74 3.92 -8.38
C GLY A 511 34.98 5.20 -8.07
N LEU A 512 33.65 5.20 -8.11
CA LEU A 512 32.84 6.32 -7.60
C LEU A 512 32.59 6.09 -6.10
N LYS A 513 33.58 6.47 -5.29
CA LYS A 513 33.64 6.08 -3.86
C LYS A 513 33.02 7.10 -2.91
N GLU A 514 32.70 8.29 -3.42
CA GLU A 514 32.25 9.43 -2.64
C GLU A 514 30.78 9.29 -2.25
N MET A 515 30.50 8.52 -1.19
CA MET A 515 29.13 8.21 -0.73
C MET A 515 28.23 9.44 -0.54
N GLY A 516 28.79 10.60 -0.16
CA GLY A 516 28.05 11.87 -0.05
C GLY A 516 27.44 12.37 -1.37
N TYR A 517 27.91 11.86 -2.50
CA TYR A 517 27.43 12.21 -3.84
C TYR A 517 26.33 11.28 -4.36
N TYR A 518 26.11 10.11 -3.76
CA TYR A 518 25.22 9.09 -4.33
C TYR A 518 23.77 9.56 -4.46
N THR A 519 23.30 10.38 -3.53
CA THR A 519 21.96 10.96 -3.60
C THR A 519 21.81 11.96 -4.75
N VAL A 520 22.90 12.56 -5.24
CA VAL A 520 22.88 13.39 -6.46
C VAL A 520 22.57 12.54 -7.69
N LEU A 521 23.20 11.36 -7.82
CA LEU A 521 22.88 10.40 -8.89
C LEU A 521 21.40 10.00 -8.83
N PHE A 522 20.90 9.73 -7.62
CA PHE A 522 19.49 9.43 -7.42
C PHE A 522 18.60 10.61 -7.85
N GLY A 523 18.96 11.85 -7.50
CA GLY A 523 18.24 13.05 -7.93
C GLY A 523 18.19 13.22 -9.45
N VAL A 524 19.32 12.99 -10.15
CA VAL A 524 19.40 13.02 -11.61
C VAL A 524 18.48 11.97 -12.24
N SER A 525 18.49 10.73 -11.73
CA SER A 525 17.58 9.68 -12.19
C SER A 525 16.11 10.04 -11.94
N ARG A 526 15.78 10.41 -10.69
CA ARG A 526 14.42 10.68 -10.24
C ARG A 526 13.73 11.81 -11.02
N ALA A 527 14.51 12.75 -11.56
CA ALA A 527 14.01 13.82 -12.40
C ALA A 527 13.17 13.29 -13.58
N LEU A 528 13.55 12.15 -14.17
CA LEU A 528 12.82 11.56 -15.30
C LEU A 528 11.35 11.27 -14.94
N GLY A 529 11.10 10.62 -13.79
CA GLY A 529 9.76 10.29 -13.33
C GLY A 529 8.96 11.51 -12.90
N VAL A 530 9.55 12.35 -12.04
CA VAL A 530 8.81 13.48 -11.44
C VAL A 530 8.50 14.58 -12.45
N MET A 531 9.38 14.80 -13.43
CA MET A 531 9.10 15.73 -14.53
C MET A 531 8.04 15.19 -15.47
N SER A 532 8.06 13.89 -15.79
CA SER A 532 6.99 13.23 -16.55
C SER A 532 5.63 13.37 -15.84
N GLY A 533 5.60 13.14 -14.53
CA GLY A 533 4.42 13.32 -13.69
C GLY A 533 3.93 14.77 -13.66
N LEU A 534 4.85 15.75 -13.59
CA LEU A 534 4.52 17.17 -13.57
C LEU A 534 3.93 17.67 -14.90
N VAL A 535 4.47 17.20 -16.04
CA VAL A 535 3.90 17.47 -17.37
C VAL A 535 2.46 16.97 -17.44
N TRP A 536 2.20 15.73 -17.01
CA TRP A 536 0.86 15.16 -16.98
C TRP A 536 -0.08 15.87 -15.99
N ALA A 537 0.43 16.31 -14.83
CA ALA A 537 -0.37 17.08 -13.87
C ALA A 537 -0.89 18.39 -14.47
N ARG A 538 -0.09 19.07 -15.31
CA ARG A 538 -0.54 20.26 -16.05
C ARG A 538 -1.43 19.92 -17.23
N ALA A 539 -1.12 18.86 -17.97
CA ALA A 539 -1.93 18.40 -19.09
C ALA A 539 -3.35 18.02 -18.65
N LEU A 540 -3.48 17.39 -17.48
CA LEU A 540 -4.77 17.02 -16.87
C LEU A 540 -5.42 18.16 -16.08
N GLY A 541 -4.78 19.33 -16.01
CA GLY A 541 -5.29 20.49 -15.29
C GLY A 541 -5.52 20.23 -13.80
N MET A 542 -4.70 19.36 -13.18
CA MET A 542 -4.82 18.99 -11.78
C MET A 542 -4.76 20.25 -10.88
N PRO A 543 -5.63 20.35 -9.86
CA PRO A 543 -5.75 21.55 -9.03
C PRO A 543 -4.60 21.65 -8.03
N ILE A 544 -4.57 22.77 -7.30
CA ILE A 544 -3.72 22.93 -6.12
C ILE A 544 -4.00 21.84 -5.09
N GLU A 545 -2.94 21.23 -4.56
CA GLU A 545 -3.04 20.29 -3.44
C GLU A 545 -3.25 21.08 -2.13
N ARG A 546 -4.32 20.76 -1.39
CA ARG A 546 -4.71 21.53 -0.20
C ARG A 546 -5.44 20.65 0.83
N PRO A 547 -4.75 19.69 1.48
CA PRO A 547 -5.35 18.88 2.54
C PRO A 547 -5.81 19.76 3.72
N LYS A 548 -6.83 19.31 4.44
CA LYS A 548 -7.30 20.00 5.66
C LYS A 548 -6.52 19.49 6.88
N SER A 549 -5.89 20.40 7.61
CA SER A 549 -5.32 20.09 8.92
C SER A 549 -6.35 20.25 10.04
N LEU A 550 -6.23 19.44 11.10
CA LEU A 550 -7.02 19.52 12.32
C LEU A 550 -6.07 19.43 13.53
N SER A 551 -6.34 20.20 14.58
CA SER A 551 -5.62 20.07 15.86
C SER A 551 -6.16 18.89 16.67
N THR A 552 -5.39 18.44 17.67
CA THR A 552 -5.82 17.41 18.64
C THR A 552 -7.15 17.77 19.29
N ASP A 553 -7.30 19.00 19.79
CA ASP A 553 -8.54 19.48 20.42
C ASP A 553 -9.73 19.43 19.45
N HIS A 554 -9.49 19.75 18.17
CA HIS A 554 -10.53 19.68 17.16
C HIS A 554 -10.96 18.24 16.89
N LEU A 555 -10.01 17.30 16.82
CA LEU A 555 -10.31 15.87 16.66
C LEU A 555 -11.08 15.32 17.86
N ILE A 556 -10.69 15.68 19.09
CA ILE A 556 -11.43 15.29 20.31
C ILE A 556 -12.86 15.82 20.24
N LYS A 557 -13.05 17.11 19.93
CA LYS A 557 -14.38 17.72 19.80
C LYS A 557 -15.21 17.12 18.68
N LEU A 558 -14.57 16.73 17.57
CA LEU A 558 -15.23 16.12 16.41
C LEU A 558 -15.75 14.72 16.74
N LEU A 559 -14.98 13.93 17.48
CA LEU A 559 -15.29 12.53 17.82
C LEU A 559 -16.11 12.36 19.11
N ALA A 560 -16.21 13.42 19.93
CA ALA A 560 -17.06 13.43 21.11
C ALA A 560 -18.56 13.64 20.80
N LYS A 561 -18.90 13.99 19.55
CA LYS A 561 -20.27 14.08 19.03
C LYS A 561 -20.67 12.75 18.41
#